data_AF-K6UNK6-F1
#
_entry.id   AF-K6UNK6-F1
#
_cell.length_a   1.000
_cell.length_b   1.000
_cell.length_c   1.000
_cell.angle_alpha   90.00
_cell.angle_beta   90.00
_cell.angle_gamma   90.00
#
_symmetry.space_group_name_H-M   'P 1'
#
loop_
_entity.id
_entity.type
_entity.pdbx_description
1 polymer ?
#
loop_
_entity_poly.entity_id
_entity_poly.type
_entity_poly.pdbx_seq_one_letter_code
_entity_poly.pdbx_strand_id
1 'polypeptide(L)'
;QTNEECISQDPPDIKDPKTLEICGKLVKYLKYKYAKENEEKLKDQHCNLLSLWIYEQLYEYFEQNQGKVNNAYTELMLKLSFVLRDLNIPDADNCLRLVNAHSYEMWKERKDLYDYCVDYDEFNKLTDFSDGKCKEYQKYINQKSSLHKQFRKLYIRAFENDVFYVKCSGYNPENMIPKLKCEIEKLLAQQQQNEFLHDRRLSDHTEFS
;
A
#
# COMPACT_ATOMS: atom_id res chain seq x y z
N GLN A 1 0.87 -4.25 30.57
CA GLN A 1 0.94 -5.58 29.94
C GLN A 1 0.18 -5.55 28.62
N THR A 2 0.81 -5.88 27.49
CA THR A 2 0.16 -5.89 26.15
C THR A 2 0.10 -7.27 25.51
N ASN A 3 0.76 -8.28 26.10
CA ASN A 3 0.87 -9.61 25.50
C ASN A 3 0.05 -10.68 26.22
N GLU A 4 -0.58 -10.37 27.37
CA GLU A 4 -1.27 -11.37 28.21
C GLU A 4 -2.38 -12.11 27.46
N GLU A 5 -3.12 -11.41 26.60
CA GLU A 5 -4.18 -12.00 25.77
C GLU A 5 -3.60 -13.01 24.75
N CYS A 6 -2.38 -12.76 24.27
CA CYS A 6 -1.65 -13.66 23.37
C CYS A 6 -0.85 -14.75 24.09
N ILE A 7 -0.73 -14.69 25.41
CA ILE A 7 -0.09 -15.71 26.26
C ILE A 7 -1.13 -16.71 26.79
N SER A 8 -2.43 -16.53 26.50
CA SER A 8 -3.50 -17.39 27.02
C SER A 8 -3.24 -18.89 26.77
N GLN A 9 -3.77 -19.75 27.64
CA GLN A 9 -3.49 -21.20 27.66
C GLN A 9 -4.03 -21.99 26.46
N ASP A 10 -4.82 -21.37 25.59
CA ASP A 10 -5.40 -22.04 24.43
C ASP A 10 -4.40 -22.11 23.26
N PRO A 11 -4.19 -23.30 22.66
CA PRO A 11 -3.22 -23.51 21.59
C PRO A 11 -3.59 -22.76 20.28
N PRO A 12 -2.58 -22.39 19.46
CA PRO A 12 -1.16 -22.70 19.63
C PRO A 12 -0.46 -21.75 20.60
N ASP A 13 0.48 -22.31 21.37
CA ASP A 13 1.44 -21.54 22.17
C ASP A 13 2.46 -20.89 21.22
N ILE A 14 2.44 -19.56 21.14
CA ILE A 14 3.39 -18.81 20.31
C ILE A 14 4.73 -18.81 21.02
N LYS A 15 5.65 -19.65 20.56
CA LYS A 15 6.99 -19.79 21.14
C LYS A 15 7.95 -18.68 20.74
N ASP A 16 7.74 -18.11 19.56
CA ASP A 16 8.62 -17.10 19.00
C ASP A 16 8.33 -15.70 19.61
N PRO A 17 9.33 -15.05 20.24
CA PRO A 17 9.10 -13.77 20.92
C PRO A 17 8.61 -12.66 19.98
N LYS A 18 9.07 -12.64 18.72
CA LYS A 18 8.64 -11.64 17.75
C LYS A 18 7.18 -11.86 17.35
N THR A 19 6.81 -13.10 17.11
CA THR A 19 5.43 -13.47 16.76
C THR A 19 4.49 -13.12 17.91
N LEU A 20 4.92 -13.32 19.16
CA LEU A 20 4.16 -12.93 20.35
C LEU A 20 4.03 -11.40 20.50
N GLU A 21 5.11 -10.67 20.22
CA GLU A 21 5.10 -9.20 20.18
C GLU A 21 4.11 -8.67 19.14
N ILE A 22 4.13 -9.23 17.92
CA ILE A 22 3.21 -8.87 16.84
C ILE A 22 1.77 -9.15 17.27
N CYS A 23 1.49 -10.31 17.87
CA CYS A 23 0.17 -10.64 18.39
C CYS A 23 -0.32 -9.58 19.39
N GLY A 24 0.48 -9.23 20.40
CA GLY A 24 0.10 -8.23 21.40
C GLY A 24 -0.18 -6.85 20.79
N LYS A 25 0.62 -6.43 19.79
CA LYS A 25 0.36 -5.18 19.05
C LYS A 25 -0.97 -5.23 18.29
N LEU A 26 -1.26 -6.33 17.61
CA LEU A 26 -2.48 -6.50 16.82
C LEU A 26 -3.72 -6.52 17.71
N VAL A 27 -3.71 -7.30 18.80
CA VAL A 27 -4.84 -7.35 19.73
C VAL A 27 -5.09 -5.97 20.34
N LYS A 28 -4.03 -5.26 20.76
CA LYS A 28 -4.16 -3.89 21.27
C LYS A 28 -4.77 -2.94 20.23
N TYR A 29 -4.31 -3.00 18.98
CA TYR A 29 -4.82 -2.15 17.90
C TYR A 29 -6.31 -2.42 17.63
N LEU A 30 -6.68 -3.69 17.49
CA LEU A 30 -8.05 -4.12 17.22
C LEU A 30 -8.99 -3.79 18.39
N LYS A 31 -8.55 -4.02 19.63
CA LYS A 31 -9.34 -3.78 20.84
C LYS A 31 -9.57 -2.30 21.14
N TYR A 32 -8.52 -1.47 21.05
CA TYR A 32 -8.60 -0.10 21.56
C TYR A 32 -8.77 0.96 20.47
N LYS A 33 -8.17 0.75 19.31
CA LYS A 33 -8.20 1.73 18.23
C LYS A 33 -9.38 1.45 17.31
N TYR A 34 -9.50 0.20 16.85
CA TYR A 34 -10.56 -0.14 15.93
C TYR A 34 -11.95 -0.07 16.56
N ALA A 35 -12.17 -0.72 17.71
CA ALA A 35 -13.48 -0.76 18.38
C ALA A 35 -13.95 0.61 18.93
N LYS A 36 -13.04 1.58 19.10
CA LYS A 36 -13.36 2.89 19.66
C LYS A 36 -13.58 3.97 18.58
N GLU A 37 -12.95 3.82 17.41
CA GLU A 37 -12.96 4.82 16.34
C GLU A 37 -13.99 4.53 15.24
N ASN A 38 -14.51 3.29 15.12
CA ASN A 38 -15.47 2.91 14.09
C ASN A 38 -16.74 2.26 14.66
N GLU A 39 -17.91 2.83 14.36
CA GLU A 39 -19.20 2.11 14.43
C GLU A 39 -19.36 1.08 13.28
N GLU A 40 -18.40 1.04 12.34
CA GLU A 40 -18.41 0.15 11.16
C GLU A 40 -17.42 -1.02 11.25
N LYS A 41 -17.72 -2.11 10.52
CA LYS A 41 -16.89 -3.31 10.35
C LYS A 41 -15.56 -3.01 9.64
N LEU A 42 -14.52 -3.80 9.94
CA LEU A 42 -13.21 -3.70 9.27
C LEU A 42 -13.39 -3.84 7.76
N LYS A 43 -13.09 -2.80 7.00
CA LYS A 43 -13.12 -2.84 5.52
C LYS A 43 -12.02 -3.79 5.02
N ASP A 44 -12.31 -4.56 3.96
CA ASP A 44 -11.38 -5.53 3.38
C ASP A 44 -10.01 -4.90 3.03
N GLN A 45 -9.99 -3.66 2.57
CA GLN A 45 -8.76 -2.93 2.28
C GLN A 45 -7.83 -2.82 3.51
N HIS A 46 -8.39 -2.56 4.70
CA HIS A 46 -7.63 -2.46 5.95
C HIS A 46 -7.07 -3.84 6.35
N CYS A 47 -7.86 -4.89 6.13
CA CYS A 47 -7.48 -6.28 6.40
C CYS A 47 -6.31 -6.76 5.52
N ASN A 48 -6.36 -6.40 4.23
CA ASN A 48 -5.30 -6.68 3.28
C ASN A 48 -4.00 -5.94 3.65
N LEU A 49 -4.07 -4.65 4.01
CA LEU A 49 -2.93 -3.87 4.50
C LEU A 49 -2.32 -4.48 5.77
N LEU A 50 -3.17 -4.86 6.72
CA LEU A 50 -2.73 -5.49 7.96
C LEU A 50 -1.99 -6.79 7.68
N SER A 51 -2.53 -7.62 6.78
CA SER A 51 -1.90 -8.88 6.37
C SER A 51 -0.52 -8.64 5.76
N LEU A 52 -0.40 -7.70 4.82
CA LEU A 52 0.89 -7.34 4.21
C LEU A 52 1.90 -6.82 5.24
N TRP A 53 1.45 -5.97 6.17
CA TRP A 53 2.31 -5.43 7.23
C TRP A 53 2.85 -6.53 8.15
N ILE A 54 2.03 -7.51 8.54
CA ILE A 54 2.50 -8.63 9.36
C ILE A 54 3.62 -9.40 8.63
N TYR A 55 3.42 -9.73 7.36
CA TYR A 55 4.46 -10.41 6.59
C TYR A 55 5.76 -9.58 6.54
N GLU A 56 5.68 -8.25 6.40
CA GLU A 56 6.86 -7.37 6.44
C GLU A 56 7.64 -7.55 7.74
N GLN A 57 6.94 -7.47 8.88
CA GLN A 57 7.55 -7.65 10.21
C GLN A 57 8.18 -9.03 10.40
N LEU A 58 7.55 -10.07 9.86
CA LEU A 58 8.06 -11.44 9.95
C LEU A 58 9.27 -11.66 9.02
N TYR A 59 9.24 -11.15 7.80
CA TYR A 59 10.37 -11.27 6.87
C TYR A 59 11.60 -10.50 7.37
N GLU A 60 11.41 -9.32 7.97
CA GLU A 60 12.50 -8.57 8.62
C GLU A 60 13.13 -9.38 9.75
N TYR A 61 12.31 -10.03 10.58
CA TYR A 61 12.78 -10.77 11.74
C TYR A 61 13.43 -12.13 11.40
N PHE A 62 12.81 -12.89 10.49
CA PHE A 62 13.28 -14.22 10.12
C PHE A 62 14.29 -14.22 8.98
N GLU A 63 14.94 -13.08 8.71
CA GLU A 63 15.96 -12.93 7.68
C GLU A 63 15.49 -13.47 6.32
N GLN A 64 14.27 -13.09 5.95
CA GLN A 64 13.63 -13.46 4.69
C GLN A 64 13.36 -14.97 4.52
N ASN A 65 13.48 -15.78 5.59
CA ASN A 65 13.20 -17.21 5.55
C ASN A 65 11.69 -17.49 5.40
N GLN A 66 11.28 -17.85 4.18
CA GLN A 66 9.88 -18.12 3.83
C GLN A 66 9.22 -19.16 4.75
N GLY A 67 9.93 -20.24 5.09
CA GLY A 67 9.38 -21.32 5.91
C GLY A 67 9.05 -20.85 7.32
N LYS A 68 9.97 -20.12 7.95
CA LYS A 68 9.75 -19.53 9.28
C LYS A 68 8.63 -18.48 9.26
N VAL A 69 8.61 -17.62 8.24
CA VAL A 69 7.55 -16.61 8.07
C VAL A 69 6.17 -17.24 7.92
N ASN A 70 6.03 -18.25 7.07
CA ASN A 70 4.76 -18.95 6.87
C ASN A 70 4.28 -19.65 8.13
N ASN A 71 5.19 -20.29 8.87
CA ASN A 71 4.88 -20.94 10.14
C ASN A 71 4.40 -19.91 11.18
N ALA A 72 5.18 -18.84 11.39
CA ALA A 72 4.84 -17.79 12.33
C ALA A 72 3.54 -17.07 11.98
N TYR A 73 3.29 -16.79 10.70
CA TYR A 73 2.04 -16.18 10.24
C TYR A 73 0.83 -17.10 10.53
N THR A 74 0.98 -18.41 10.28
CA THR A 74 -0.08 -19.39 10.56
C THR A 74 -0.37 -19.50 12.05
N GLU A 75 0.67 -19.55 12.89
CA GLU A 75 0.52 -19.53 14.35
C GLU A 75 -0.19 -18.27 14.84
N LEU A 76 0.21 -17.11 14.30
CA LEU A 76 -0.40 -15.82 14.61
C LEU A 76 -1.87 -15.76 14.21
N MET A 77 -2.22 -16.21 13.00
CA MET A 77 -3.61 -16.28 12.52
C MET A 77 -4.47 -17.14 13.46
N LEU A 78 -3.99 -18.34 13.79
CA LEU A 78 -4.72 -19.25 14.68
C LEU A 78 -4.90 -18.60 16.05
N LYS A 79 -3.83 -18.06 16.65
CA LYS A 79 -3.93 -17.44 17.98
C LYS A 79 -4.88 -16.26 17.99
N LEU A 80 -4.79 -15.36 17.01
CA LEU A 80 -5.69 -14.22 16.91
C LEU A 80 -7.14 -14.64 16.70
N SER A 81 -7.41 -15.72 15.96
CA SER A 81 -8.78 -16.22 15.81
C SER A 81 -9.42 -16.65 17.14
N PHE A 82 -8.64 -17.21 18.07
CA PHE A 82 -9.10 -17.53 19.42
C PHE A 82 -9.27 -16.26 20.25
N VAL A 83 -8.23 -15.42 20.33
CA VAL A 83 -8.25 -14.21 21.15
C VAL A 83 -9.38 -13.26 20.75
N LEU A 84 -9.60 -13.05 19.45
CA LEU A 84 -10.63 -12.13 18.96
C LEU A 84 -12.04 -12.67 19.14
N ARG A 85 -12.22 -14.01 19.09
CA ARG A 85 -13.49 -14.67 19.43
C ARG A 85 -13.83 -14.45 20.90
N ASP A 86 -12.88 -14.64 21.80
CA ASP A 86 -13.09 -14.44 23.24
C ASP A 86 -13.41 -12.98 23.59
N LEU A 87 -12.83 -12.05 22.84
CA LEU A 87 -13.10 -10.61 22.98
C LEU A 87 -14.44 -10.16 22.34
N ASN A 88 -15.21 -11.06 21.72
CA ASN A 88 -16.43 -10.76 20.97
C ASN A 88 -16.22 -9.62 19.95
N ILE A 89 -15.12 -9.66 19.19
CA ILE A 89 -14.86 -8.76 18.06
C ILE A 89 -15.17 -9.53 16.77
N PRO A 90 -16.45 -9.66 16.37
CA PRO A 90 -16.81 -10.36 15.13
C PRO A 90 -16.23 -9.65 13.91
N ASP A 91 -15.96 -10.41 12.86
CA ASP A 91 -15.35 -9.99 11.58
C ASP A 91 -13.81 -9.83 11.58
N ALA A 92 -13.16 -9.74 12.75
CA ALA A 92 -11.70 -9.63 12.81
C ALA A 92 -10.98 -10.99 12.59
N ASP A 93 -11.66 -12.11 12.87
CA ASP A 93 -11.16 -13.47 12.62
C ASP A 93 -10.98 -13.76 11.12
N ASN A 94 -11.83 -13.18 10.27
CA ASN A 94 -11.76 -13.31 8.81
C ASN A 94 -10.89 -12.24 8.13
N CYS A 95 -10.33 -11.31 8.91
CA CYS A 95 -9.57 -10.18 8.40
C CYS A 95 -8.16 -10.56 7.93
N LEU A 96 -7.51 -11.54 8.56
CA LEU A 96 -6.17 -11.96 8.16
C LEU A 96 -6.22 -12.88 6.94
N ARG A 97 -5.46 -12.51 5.91
CA ARG A 97 -5.48 -13.14 4.58
C ARG A 97 -4.08 -13.65 4.25
N LEU A 98 -3.99 -14.93 3.86
CA LEU A 98 -2.71 -15.53 3.47
C LEU A 98 -2.15 -14.87 2.19
N VAL A 99 -0.95 -14.29 2.29
CA VAL A 99 -0.25 -13.71 1.16
C VAL A 99 0.58 -14.82 0.51
N ASN A 100 0.00 -15.49 -0.50
CA ASN A 100 0.62 -16.64 -1.17
C ASN A 100 1.89 -16.25 -1.97
N ALA A 101 3.03 -16.08 -1.31
CA ALA A 101 4.31 -15.74 -1.94
C ALA A 101 5.31 -16.90 -1.83
N HIS A 102 6.03 -17.17 -2.91
CA HIS A 102 7.05 -18.23 -2.95
C HIS A 102 8.44 -17.74 -2.55
N SER A 103 8.65 -16.42 -2.50
CA SER A 103 9.88 -15.78 -2.07
C SER A 103 9.60 -14.41 -1.46
N TYR A 104 10.59 -13.86 -0.75
CA TYR A 104 10.54 -12.50 -0.22
C TYR A 104 10.39 -11.45 -1.34
N GLU A 105 11.08 -11.63 -2.47
CA GLU A 105 10.98 -10.72 -3.62
C GLU A 105 9.56 -10.71 -4.19
N MET A 106 8.96 -11.89 -4.36
CA MET A 106 7.59 -12.00 -4.83
C MET A 106 6.61 -11.34 -3.85
N TRP A 107 6.80 -11.55 -2.55
CA TRP A 107 5.99 -10.85 -1.53
C TRP A 107 6.17 -9.33 -1.62
N LYS A 108 7.40 -8.84 -1.78
CA LYS A 108 7.72 -7.41 -1.85
C LYS A 108 7.09 -6.76 -3.07
N GLU A 109 7.17 -7.38 -4.25
CA GLU A 109 6.50 -6.91 -5.46
C GLU A 109 4.99 -6.85 -5.30
N ARG A 110 4.40 -7.83 -4.60
CA ARG A 110 2.96 -7.87 -4.31
C ARG A 110 2.53 -6.77 -3.35
N LYS A 111 3.31 -6.53 -2.29
CA LYS A 111 3.08 -5.41 -1.37
C LYS A 111 3.19 -4.09 -2.12
N ASP A 112 4.24 -3.92 -2.91
CA ASP A 112 4.48 -2.69 -3.66
C ASP A 112 3.37 -2.40 -4.69
N LEU A 113 2.80 -3.44 -5.29
CA LEU A 113 1.64 -3.31 -6.17
C LEU A 113 0.39 -2.88 -5.39
N TYR A 114 0.18 -3.45 -4.21
CA TYR A 114 -0.95 -3.09 -3.35
C TYR A 114 -0.82 -1.66 -2.83
N ASP A 115 0.38 -1.24 -2.41
CA ASP A 115 0.67 0.14 -1.99
C ASP A 115 0.38 1.10 -3.15
N TYR A 116 0.80 0.77 -4.37
CA TYR A 116 0.43 1.52 -5.57
C TYR A 116 -1.09 1.61 -5.78
N CYS A 117 -1.85 0.54 -5.52
CA CYS A 117 -3.30 0.58 -5.60
C CYS A 117 -3.90 1.63 -4.67
N VAL A 118 -3.39 1.68 -3.43
CA VAL A 118 -3.85 2.64 -2.40
C VAL A 118 -3.50 4.06 -2.83
N ASP A 119 -2.25 4.28 -3.24
CA ASP A 119 -1.78 5.59 -3.69
C ASP A 119 -2.56 6.09 -4.91
N TYR A 120 -2.86 5.21 -5.88
CA TYR A 120 -3.63 5.58 -7.06
C TYR A 120 -5.04 6.06 -6.72
N ASP A 121 -5.73 5.39 -5.79
CA ASP A 121 -7.08 5.77 -5.38
C ASP A 121 -7.06 7.13 -4.65
N GLU A 122 -6.05 7.38 -3.83
CA GLU A 122 -5.81 8.70 -3.20
C GLU A 122 -5.52 9.78 -4.24
N PHE A 123 -4.62 9.53 -5.18
CA PHE A 123 -4.32 10.48 -6.24
C PHE A 123 -5.54 10.77 -7.11
N ASN A 124 -6.43 9.80 -7.33
CA ASN A 124 -7.63 10.00 -8.15
C ASN A 124 -8.69 10.85 -7.44
N LYS A 125 -8.55 11.10 -6.13
CA LYS A 125 -9.38 12.05 -5.36
C LYS A 125 -8.82 13.48 -5.38
N LEU A 126 -7.55 13.65 -5.72
CA LEU A 126 -6.93 14.98 -5.77
C LEU A 126 -7.48 15.77 -6.97
N THR A 127 -7.95 16.98 -6.70
CA THR A 127 -8.51 17.88 -7.71
C THR A 127 -7.47 18.86 -8.27
N ASP A 128 -6.42 19.15 -7.51
CA ASP A 128 -5.30 20.01 -7.92
C ASP A 128 -3.97 19.40 -7.47
N PHE A 129 -3.08 19.17 -8.42
CA PHE A 129 -1.69 18.80 -8.16
C PHE A 129 -0.84 20.07 -8.19
N SER A 130 -0.67 20.74 -7.05
CA SER A 130 0.22 21.90 -6.96
C SER A 130 1.61 21.55 -7.50
N ASP A 131 2.18 22.44 -8.32
CA ASP A 131 3.30 22.14 -9.24
C ASP A 131 4.56 21.56 -8.60
N GLY A 132 4.79 21.84 -7.32
CA GLY A 132 5.97 21.35 -6.60
C GLY A 132 6.05 19.82 -6.46
N LYS A 133 4.91 19.12 -6.36
CA LYS A 133 4.87 17.66 -6.16
C LYS A 133 4.49 16.87 -7.41
N CYS A 134 4.04 17.54 -8.47
CA CYS A 134 3.54 16.89 -9.68
C CYS A 134 4.58 15.98 -10.34
N LYS A 135 5.82 16.47 -10.45
CA LYS A 135 6.95 15.69 -11.01
C LYS A 135 7.31 14.47 -10.16
N GLU A 136 7.23 14.59 -8.85
CA GLU A 136 7.49 13.47 -7.94
C GLU A 136 6.43 12.37 -8.12
N TYR A 137 5.16 12.75 -8.24
CA TYR A 137 4.07 11.82 -8.54
C TYR A 137 4.21 11.18 -9.92
N GLN A 138 4.55 11.96 -10.94
CA GLN A 138 4.79 11.42 -12.28
C GLN A 138 5.94 10.41 -12.28
N LYS A 139 7.05 10.72 -11.60
CA LYS A 139 8.18 9.81 -11.43
C LYS A 139 7.76 8.53 -10.69
N TYR A 140 7.01 8.66 -9.60
CA TYR A 140 6.47 7.53 -8.85
C TYR A 140 5.58 6.63 -9.71
N ILE A 141 4.58 7.21 -10.40
CA ILE A 141 3.65 6.47 -11.28
C ILE A 141 4.40 5.77 -12.41
N ASN A 142 5.39 6.44 -13.02
CA ASN A 142 6.25 5.83 -14.05
C ASN A 142 7.03 4.62 -13.51
N GLN A 143 7.58 4.73 -12.29
CA GLN A 143 8.29 3.62 -11.64
C GLN A 143 7.37 2.43 -11.36
N LYS A 144 6.09 2.67 -11.04
CA LYS A 144 5.09 1.60 -10.83
C LYS A 144 4.53 1.02 -12.12
N SER A 145 4.85 1.60 -13.29
CA SER A 145 4.35 1.12 -14.60
C SER A 145 4.75 -0.31 -14.93
N SER A 146 6.03 -0.64 -14.75
CA SER A 146 6.51 -2.01 -14.98
C SER A 146 5.90 -3.02 -14.00
N LEU A 147 5.58 -2.57 -12.78
CA LEU A 147 4.96 -3.40 -11.75
C LEU A 147 3.49 -3.68 -12.06
N HIS A 148 2.72 -2.64 -12.43
CA HIS A 148 1.31 -2.80 -12.80
C HIS A 148 1.11 -3.64 -14.07
N LYS A 149 2.04 -3.58 -15.04
CA LYS A 149 2.03 -4.50 -16.20
C LYS A 149 2.08 -5.98 -15.79
N GLN A 150 2.61 -6.28 -14.61
CA GLN A 150 2.65 -7.63 -14.03
C GLN A 150 1.48 -7.92 -13.08
N PHE A 151 0.42 -7.10 -13.06
CA PHE A 151 -0.70 -7.21 -12.11
C PHE A 151 -1.25 -8.64 -11.99
N ARG A 152 -1.52 -9.31 -13.13
CA ARG A 152 -2.06 -10.69 -13.13
C ARG A 152 -1.11 -11.69 -12.45
N LYS A 153 0.20 -11.54 -12.62
CA LYS A 153 1.22 -12.40 -12.00
C LYS A 153 1.34 -12.13 -10.50
N LEU A 154 1.24 -10.85 -10.12
CA LEU A 154 1.36 -10.39 -8.74
C LEU A 154 0.02 -10.40 -7.99
N TYR A 155 -1.05 -10.87 -8.62
CA TYR A 155 -2.37 -10.89 -7.99
C TYR A 155 -2.39 -11.79 -6.75
N ILE A 156 -2.89 -11.26 -5.64
CA ILE A 156 -3.07 -11.99 -4.38
C ILE A 156 -4.51 -12.51 -4.38
N ARG A 157 -4.68 -13.80 -4.70
CA ARG A 157 -6.00 -14.43 -4.77
C ARG A 157 -6.80 -14.33 -3.47
N ALA A 158 -6.13 -14.36 -2.32
CA ALA A 158 -6.81 -14.20 -1.02
C ALA A 158 -7.54 -12.85 -0.88
N PHE A 159 -7.17 -11.84 -1.68
CA PHE A 159 -7.77 -10.51 -1.66
C PHE A 159 -8.91 -10.37 -2.70
N GLU A 160 -9.32 -11.44 -3.39
CA GLU A 160 -10.27 -11.35 -4.52
C GLU A 160 -11.67 -10.85 -4.16
N ASN A 161 -12.07 -11.03 -2.90
CA ASN A 161 -13.35 -10.52 -2.39
C ASN A 161 -13.31 -9.02 -2.05
N ASP A 162 -12.11 -8.42 -2.02
CA ASP A 162 -11.97 -6.98 -1.83
C ASP A 162 -12.28 -6.24 -3.14
N VAL A 163 -13.43 -5.57 -3.17
CA VAL A 163 -13.88 -4.76 -4.31
C VAL A 163 -12.85 -3.70 -4.68
N PHE A 164 -12.15 -3.12 -3.69
CA PHE A 164 -11.07 -2.15 -3.95
C PHE A 164 -9.92 -2.82 -4.70
N TYR A 165 -9.48 -4.00 -4.27
CA TYR A 165 -8.39 -4.72 -4.91
C TYR A 165 -8.73 -5.17 -6.34
N VAL A 166 -9.96 -5.60 -6.58
CA VAL A 166 -10.46 -5.93 -7.94
C VAL A 166 -10.42 -4.71 -8.85
N LYS A 167 -10.86 -3.54 -8.35
CA LYS A 167 -10.82 -2.26 -9.07
C LYS A 167 -9.39 -1.86 -9.44
N CYS A 168 -8.38 -2.21 -8.63
CA CYS A 168 -6.99 -1.88 -8.90
C CYS A 168 -6.44 -2.47 -10.22
N SER A 169 -7.04 -3.56 -10.71
CA SER A 169 -6.68 -4.10 -12.04
C SER A 169 -6.83 -3.06 -13.16
N GLY A 170 -7.73 -2.09 -13.02
CA GLY A 170 -7.95 -0.97 -13.94
C GLY A 170 -7.09 0.27 -13.68
N TYR A 171 -6.26 0.29 -12.63
CA TYR A 171 -5.42 1.44 -12.26
C TYR A 171 -4.19 1.52 -13.14
N ASN A 172 -4.39 1.66 -14.46
CA ASN A 172 -3.29 1.80 -15.39
C ASN A 172 -2.56 3.14 -15.11
N PRO A 173 -1.25 3.10 -14.81
CA PRO A 173 -0.38 4.28 -14.69
C PRO A 173 -0.51 5.25 -15.86
N GLU A 174 -0.67 4.75 -17.08
CA GLU A 174 -0.79 5.57 -18.30
C GLU A 174 -2.05 6.43 -18.32
N ASN A 175 -3.12 6.00 -17.63
CA ASN A 175 -4.35 6.78 -17.49
C ASN A 175 -4.21 7.93 -16.47
N MET A 176 -3.18 7.87 -15.62
CA MET A 176 -2.99 8.82 -14.53
C MET A 176 -2.09 9.98 -14.91
N ILE A 177 -1.06 9.72 -15.72
CA ILE A 177 -0.10 10.73 -16.15
C ILE A 177 -0.78 11.97 -16.76
N PRO A 178 -1.80 11.86 -17.64
CA PRO A 178 -2.49 13.03 -18.18
C PRO A 178 -3.28 13.81 -17.13
N LYS A 179 -3.79 13.15 -16.09
CA LYS A 179 -4.59 13.79 -15.03
C LYS A 179 -3.76 14.63 -14.07
N LEU A 180 -2.45 14.34 -13.95
CA LEU A 180 -1.56 15.09 -13.08
C LEU A 180 -1.44 16.56 -13.50
N LYS A 181 -1.80 16.93 -14.75
CA LYS A 181 -1.77 18.31 -15.27
C LYS A 181 -0.53 19.09 -14.81
N CYS A 182 0.67 18.51 -14.96
CA CYS A 182 1.94 19.19 -14.65
C CYS A 182 2.25 20.35 -15.63
N GLU A 183 1.22 21.06 -16.12
CA GLU A 183 1.24 22.01 -17.23
C GLU A 183 1.97 23.32 -16.92
N ILE A 184 2.36 23.52 -15.65
CA ILE A 184 3.64 24.12 -15.22
C ILE A 184 4.64 24.39 -16.35
N GLU A 185 5.25 23.28 -16.77
CA GLU A 185 6.43 23.28 -17.63
C GLU A 185 6.11 23.57 -19.09
N LYS A 186 4.92 23.19 -19.56
CA LYS A 186 4.49 23.53 -20.92
C LYS A 186 4.25 25.02 -21.06
N LEU A 187 3.66 25.65 -20.05
CA LEU A 187 3.41 27.09 -20.04
C LEU A 187 4.72 27.88 -19.90
N LEU A 188 5.63 27.47 -19.00
CA LEU A 188 6.94 28.12 -18.85
C LEU A 188 7.85 27.93 -20.07
N ALA A 189 7.87 26.74 -20.69
CA ALA A 189 8.67 26.51 -21.90
C ALA A 189 8.11 27.29 -23.11
N GLN A 190 6.78 27.41 -23.22
CA GLN A 190 6.14 28.24 -24.25
C GLN A 190 6.37 29.74 -24.00
N GLN A 191 6.34 30.21 -22.75
CA GLN A 191 6.66 31.59 -22.39
C GLN A 191 8.13 31.92 -22.71
N GLN A 192 9.07 31.06 -22.32
CA GLN A 192 10.49 31.24 -22.62
C GLN A 192 10.79 31.20 -24.13
N GLN A 193 10.12 30.33 -24.90
CA GLN A 193 10.22 30.34 -26.37
C GLN A 193 9.62 31.60 -27.00
N ASN A 194 8.49 32.09 -26.47
CA ASN A 194 7.84 33.29 -26.98
C ASN A 194 8.63 34.57 -26.65
N GLU A 195 9.23 34.66 -25.46
CA GLU A 195 10.14 35.75 -25.08
C GLU A 195 11.41 35.75 -25.96
N PHE A 196 12.02 34.58 -26.18
CA PHE A 196 13.19 34.45 -27.06
C PHE A 196 12.90 34.83 -28.52
N LEU A 197 11.71 34.50 -29.03
CA LEU A 197 11.27 34.89 -30.38
C LEU A 197 10.93 36.38 -30.48
N HIS A 198 10.44 36.98 -29.39
CA HIS A 198 10.13 38.42 -29.34
C HIS A 198 11.41 39.27 -29.31
N ASP A 199 12.40 38.89 -28.51
CA ASP A 199 13.71 39.55 -28.45
C ASP A 199 14.48 39.46 -29.77
N ARG A 200 14.41 38.31 -30.47
CA ARG A 200 15.06 38.16 -31.78
C ARG A 200 14.45 39.09 -32.84
N ARG A 201 13.11 39.27 -32.84
CA ARG A 201 12.45 40.24 -33.73
C ARG A 201 12.85 41.69 -33.43
N LEU A 202 12.97 42.05 -32.14
CA LEU A 202 13.40 43.40 -31.76
C LEU A 202 14.84 43.69 -32.22
N SER A 203 15.73 42.70 -32.13
CA SER A 203 17.11 42.80 -32.63
C SER A 203 17.16 42.96 -34.16
N ASP A 204 16.35 42.22 -34.90
CA ASP A 204 16.28 42.30 -36.38
C ASP A 204 15.73 43.66 -36.88
N HIS A 205 14.96 44.38 -36.05
CA HIS A 205 14.44 45.71 -36.36
C HIS A 205 15.39 46.86 -36.03
N THR A 206 16.47 46.61 -35.28
CA THR A 206 17.45 47.65 -34.88
C THR A 206 18.66 47.78 -35.81
N GLU A 207 18.82 46.92 -36.82
CA GLU A 207 19.96 46.98 -37.77
C GLU A 207 19.77 47.90 -38.98
N PHE A 208 18.67 48.65 -39.05
CA PHE A 208 18.47 49.71 -40.07
C PHE A 208 18.09 51.04 -39.41
N SER A 209 19.08 51.76 -38.88
CA SER A 209 19.03 53.21 -38.65
C SER A 209 20.44 53.79 -38.61
#